data_AF-W1P560-F1
#
_entry.id   AF-W1P560-F1
#
_cell.length_a   1.000
_cell.length_b   1.000
_cell.length_c   1.000
_cell.angle_alpha   90.00
_cell.angle_beta   90.00
_cell.angle_gamma   90.00
#
_symmetry.space_group_name_H-M   'P 1'
#
loop_
_entity.id
_entity.type
_entity.pdbx_description
1 polymer ?
#
loop_
_entity_poly.entity_id
_entity_poly.type
_entity_poly.pdbx_seq_one_letter_code
_entity_poly.pdbx_strand_id
1 'polypeptide(L)'
;MRAHGEVQGNFLAETIIEHVASTLSMDANSIREKNLHNFETLKLFSGTIAGGKLGYTLALTLEKLDSSLRLKKKSEEIREFNRINRWRQRGLSLLPIAYEVTVRPAPGKVSILNDGSIVVEVGGIELGQGL
;
A
#
# COMPACT_ATOMS: atom_id res chain seq x y z
N MET A 1 4.01 -17.68 3.45
CA MET A 1 3.37 -16.45 3.99
C MET A 1 3.35 -15.42 2.87
N ARG A 2 2.29 -14.64 2.67
CA ARG A 2 2.26 -13.60 1.63
C ARG A 2 3.12 -12.39 2.07
N ALA A 3 3.74 -11.69 1.12
CA ALA A 3 4.60 -10.53 1.37
C ALA A 3 5.78 -10.85 2.32
N HIS A 4 6.68 -11.71 1.85
CA HIS A 4 7.80 -12.28 2.59
C HIS A 4 8.69 -11.21 3.25
N GLY A 5 8.63 -11.07 4.58
CA GLY A 5 9.49 -10.15 5.35
C GLY A 5 9.03 -8.68 5.34
N GLU A 6 8.36 -8.27 4.27
CA GLU A 6 7.87 -6.91 4.04
C GLU A 6 6.85 -6.47 5.10
N VAL A 7 5.93 -7.35 5.49
CA VAL A 7 4.90 -6.98 6.49
C VAL A 7 5.54 -6.69 7.85
N GLN A 8 6.51 -7.51 8.24
CA GLN A 8 7.23 -7.37 9.50
C GLN A 8 8.07 -6.08 9.52
N GLY A 9 8.78 -5.79 8.43
CA GLY A 9 9.57 -4.57 8.29
C GLY A 9 8.71 -3.31 8.31
N ASN A 10 7.61 -3.31 7.55
CA ASN A 10 6.69 -2.17 7.51
C ASN A 10 6.02 -1.92 8.87
N PHE A 11 5.63 -2.98 9.59
CA PHE A 11 5.07 -2.84 10.93
C PHE A 11 6.04 -2.15 11.90
N LEU A 12 7.33 -2.51 11.85
CA LEU A 12 8.35 -1.88 12.69
C LEU A 12 8.55 -0.41 12.32
N ALA A 13 8.64 -0.10 11.02
CA ALA A 13 8.79 1.28 10.54
C ALA A 13 7.60 2.15 10.98
N GLU A 14 6.38 1.64 10.85
CA GLU A 14 5.17 2.36 11.30
C GLU A 14 5.11 2.51 12.82
N THR A 15 5.58 1.53 13.57
CA THR A 15 5.70 1.64 15.05
C THR A 15 6.65 2.77 15.44
N ILE A 16 7.76 2.94 14.71
CA ILE A 16 8.70 4.05 14.94
C ILE A 16 8.02 5.39 14.64
N ILE A 17 7.29 5.51 13.53
CA ILE A 17 6.56 6.73 13.17
C ILE A 17 5.52 7.10 14.23
N GLU A 18 4.74 6.13 14.72
CA GLU A 18 3.75 6.35 15.79
C GLU A 18 4.43 6.79 17.10
N HIS A 19 5.57 6.18 17.45
CA HIS A 19 6.32 6.58 18.64
C HIS A 19 6.86 8.01 18.53
N VAL A 20 7.40 8.39 17.36
CA VAL A 20 7.84 9.76 17.08
C VAL A 20 6.68 10.74 17.17
N ALA A 21 5.53 10.41 16.57
CA ALA A 21 4.33 11.24 16.62
C ALA A 21 3.85 11.47 18.07
N SER A 22 3.81 10.39 18.87
CA SER A 22 3.46 10.47 20.29
C SER A 22 4.45 11.33 21.09
N THR A 23 5.75 11.15 20.86
CA THR A 23 6.81 11.92 21.54
C THR A 23 6.71 13.41 21.24
N LEU A 24 6.38 13.76 19.99
CA LEU A 24 6.23 15.15 19.56
C LEU A 24 4.83 15.73 19.82
N SER A 25 3.89 14.93 20.35
CA SER A 25 2.47 15.31 20.48
C SER A 25 1.87 15.80 19.15
N MET A 26 2.28 15.17 18.05
CA MET A 26 1.81 15.46 16.70
C MET A 26 0.94 14.32 16.16
N ASP A 27 0.08 14.63 15.19
CA ASP A 27 -0.69 13.62 14.49
C ASP A 27 0.23 12.72 13.63
N ALA A 28 0.08 11.41 13.75
CA ALA A 28 0.93 10.45 13.05
C ALA A 28 0.81 10.55 11.53
N ASN A 29 -0.38 10.85 10.99
CA ASN A 29 -0.55 11.03 9.54
C ASN A 29 0.21 12.28 9.06
N SER A 30 0.24 13.34 9.87
CA SER A 30 1.05 14.53 9.56
C SER A 30 2.56 14.22 9.53
N ILE A 31 3.04 13.30 10.37
CA ILE A 31 4.43 12.83 10.32
C ILE A 31 4.66 12.00 9.05
N ARG A 32 3.74 11.10 8.69
CA ARG A 32 3.82 10.31 7.45
C ARG A 32 3.85 11.19 6.20
N GLU A 33 2.97 12.17 6.11
CA GLU A 33 2.90 13.09 4.96
C GLU A 33 4.22 13.83 4.75
N LYS A 34 4.84 14.30 5.83
CA LYS A 34 6.14 15.00 5.76
C LYS A 34 7.29 14.09 5.35
N ASN A 35 7.23 12.80 5.70
CA ASN A 35 8.28 11.81 5.42
C ASN A 35 7.98 10.95 4.19
N LEU A 36 6.87 11.19 3.50
CA LEU A 36 6.50 10.42 2.33
C LEU A 36 7.51 10.66 1.21
N HIS A 37 8.08 9.59 0.67
CA HIS A 37 8.97 9.70 -0.46
C HIS A 37 8.28 10.34 -1.65
N ASN A 38 8.91 11.33 -2.26
CA ASN A 38 8.60 11.71 -3.65
C ASN A 38 9.29 10.75 -4.63
N PHE A 39 8.95 10.84 -5.92
CA PHE A 39 9.51 9.97 -6.95
C PHE A 39 11.05 9.88 -6.93
N GLU A 40 11.76 11.01 -6.83
CA GLU A 40 13.22 11.02 -6.86
C GLU A 40 13.82 10.37 -5.60
N THR A 41 13.25 10.67 -4.43
CA THR A 41 13.72 10.07 -3.17
C THR A 41 13.42 8.58 -3.08
N LEU A 42 12.27 8.13 -3.61
CA LEU A 42 11.94 6.71 -3.66
C LEU A 42 12.87 5.99 -4.62
N LYS A 43 13.19 6.61 -5.77
CA LYS A 43 14.12 6.04 -6.75
C LYS A 43 15.52 5.92 -6.15
N LEU A 44 15.96 6.89 -5.36
CA LEU A 44 17.24 6.82 -4.65
C LEU A 44 17.25 5.66 -3.63
N PHE A 45 16.16 5.46 -2.90
CA PHE A 45 16.04 4.42 -1.88
C PHE A 45 15.91 3.01 -2.47
N SER A 46 15.01 2.81 -3.43
CA SER A 46 14.70 1.51 -4.04
C SER A 46 15.54 1.20 -5.28
N GLY A 47 16.36 2.14 -5.76
CA GLY A 47 17.19 2.02 -6.97
C GLY A 47 16.40 2.17 -8.26
N THR A 48 15.37 1.36 -8.47
CA THR A 48 14.53 1.39 -9.70
C THR A 48 13.05 1.43 -9.36
N ILE A 49 12.29 2.26 -10.07
CA ILE A 49 10.83 2.32 -9.97
C ILE A 49 10.24 1.84 -11.30
N ALA A 50 9.46 0.76 -11.23
CA ALA A 50 8.71 0.26 -12.39
C ALA A 50 7.75 1.34 -12.93
N GLY A 51 7.77 1.57 -14.25
CA GLY A 51 6.95 2.61 -14.89
C GLY A 51 7.50 4.04 -14.76
N GLY A 52 8.69 4.23 -14.17
CA GLY A 52 9.31 5.55 -14.04
C GLY A 52 8.44 6.55 -13.28
N LYS A 53 8.50 7.83 -13.65
CA LYS A 53 7.76 8.90 -12.96
C LYS A 53 6.23 8.71 -13.03
N LEU A 54 5.73 8.16 -14.14
CA LEU A 54 4.30 7.86 -14.31
C LEU A 54 3.85 6.66 -13.46
N GLY A 55 4.77 5.73 -13.17
CA GLY A 55 4.52 4.60 -12.28
C GLY A 55 4.43 4.99 -10.80
N TYR A 56 4.94 6.16 -10.41
CA TYR A 56 4.79 6.67 -9.06
C TYR A 56 3.39 7.25 -8.84
N THR A 57 2.53 6.45 -8.23
CA THR A 57 1.11 6.78 -8.02
C THR A 57 0.74 7.01 -6.56
N LEU A 58 1.67 6.82 -5.62
CA LEU A 58 1.37 6.81 -4.18
C LEU A 58 0.72 8.11 -3.70
N ALA A 59 1.28 9.28 -4.06
CA ALA A 59 0.71 10.57 -3.71
C ALA A 59 -0.70 10.77 -4.29
N LEU A 60 -0.91 10.40 -5.56
CA LEU A 60 -2.21 10.48 -6.23
C LEU A 60 -3.25 9.52 -5.60
N THR A 61 -2.82 8.34 -5.17
CA THR A 61 -3.68 7.37 -4.48
C THR A 61 -4.13 7.91 -3.13
N LEU A 62 -3.24 8.54 -2.37
CA LEU A 62 -3.58 9.17 -1.09
C LEU A 62 -4.55 10.35 -1.29
N GLU A 63 -4.34 11.18 -2.30
CA GLU A 63 -5.26 12.29 -2.63
C GLU A 63 -6.66 11.78 -3.02
N LYS A 64 -6.72 10.71 -3.83
CA LYS A 64 -7.99 10.06 -4.20
C LYS A 64 -8.68 9.43 -2.98
N LEU A 65 -7.92 8.86 -2.06
CA LEU A 65 -8.47 8.33 -0.80
C LEU A 65 -9.00 9.44 0.09
N ASP A 66 -8.28 10.56 0.22
CA ASP A 66 -8.72 11.69 1.03
C ASP A 66 -10.03 12.29 0.50
N SER A 67 -10.09 12.52 -0.82
CA SER A 67 -11.29 13.06 -1.48
C SER A 67 -12.49 12.12 -1.41
N SER A 68 -12.29 10.82 -1.61
CA SER A 68 -13.40 9.83 -1.58
C SER A 68 -13.91 9.56 -0.17
N LEU A 69 -13.03 9.47 0.83
CA LEU A 69 -13.40 9.14 2.21
C LEU A 69 -13.70 10.37 3.06
N ARG A 70 -13.38 11.58 2.58
CA ARG A 70 -13.49 12.86 3.31
C ARG A 70 -12.81 12.76 4.67
N LEU A 71 -11.52 12.43 4.69
CA LEU A 71 -10.82 12.03 5.92
C LEU A 71 -10.87 13.14 6.99
N LYS A 72 -10.75 14.41 6.58
CA LYS A 72 -10.91 15.56 7.49
C LYS A 72 -12.23 15.54 8.25
N LYS A 73 -13.34 15.34 7.53
CA LYS A 73 -14.67 15.27 8.13
C LYS A 73 -14.79 14.07 9.08
N LYS A 74 -14.28 12.89 8.68
CA LYS A 74 -14.28 11.70 9.55
C LYS A 74 -13.45 11.91 10.82
N SER A 75 -12.31 12.59 10.72
CA SER A 75 -11.48 12.92 11.88
C SER A 75 -12.20 13.83 12.87
N GLU A 76 -12.96 14.81 12.40
CA GLU A 76 -13.79 15.67 13.25
C GLU A 76 -14.93 14.88 13.91
N GLU A 77 -15.63 14.03 13.16
CA GLU A 77 -16.69 13.16 13.69
C GLU A 77 -16.15 12.19 14.77
N ILE A 78 -14.94 11.66 14.57
CA ILE A 78 -14.26 10.80 15.56
C ILE A 78 -13.90 11.59 16.81
N ARG A 79 -13.37 12.81 16.67
CA ARG A 79 -13.04 13.66 17.83
C ARG A 79 -14.28 13.97 18.66
N GLU A 80 -15.39 14.31 18.01
CA GLU A 80 -16.65 14.58 18.72
C GLU A 80 -17.20 13.32 19.39
N PHE A 81 -17.18 12.18 18.69
CA PHE A 81 -17.57 10.90 19.27
C PHE A 81 -16.73 10.56 20.52
N ASN A 82 -15.42 10.74 20.45
CA ASN A 82 -14.49 10.45 21.52
C ASN A 82 -14.66 11.40 22.72
N ARG A 83 -15.04 12.67 22.47
CA ARG A 83 -15.32 13.68 23.49
C ARG A 83 -16.54 13.33 24.34
N ILE A 84 -17.59 12.79 23.72
CA ILE A 84 -18.86 12.47 24.41
C ILE A 84 -18.91 11.05 24.96
N ASN A 85 -18.04 10.14 24.50
CA ASN A 85 -18.03 8.73 24.93
C ASN A 85 -16.80 8.43 25.81
N ARG A 86 -17.02 8.19 27.11
CA ARG A 86 -15.92 7.85 28.04
C ARG A 86 -15.35 6.44 27.84
N TRP A 87 -16.22 5.46 27.58
CA TRP A 87 -15.87 4.03 27.59
C TRP A 87 -15.63 3.42 26.21
N ARG A 88 -15.95 4.17 25.15
CA ARG A 88 -15.77 3.74 23.77
C ARG A 88 -15.11 4.85 22.98
N GLN A 89 -13.98 4.53 22.39
CA GLN A 89 -13.21 5.44 21.55
C GLN A 89 -13.19 4.90 20.12
N ARG A 90 -12.99 5.81 19.15
CA ARG A 90 -12.75 5.51 17.74
C ARG A 90 -11.39 6.05 17.34
N GLY A 91 -10.74 5.36 16.41
CA GLY A 91 -9.48 5.78 15.81
C GLY A 91 -9.57 5.76 14.30
N LEU A 92 -8.71 6.54 13.65
CA LEU A 92 -8.51 6.55 12.21
C LEU A 92 -7.01 6.59 11.94
N SER A 93 -6.54 5.73 11.04
CA SER A 93 -5.16 5.71 10.58
C SER A 93 -5.11 5.50 9.08
N LEU A 94 -4.22 6.21 8.40
CA LEU A 94 -3.96 6.08 6.97
C LEU A 94 -2.49 5.70 6.77
N LEU A 95 -2.26 4.53 6.21
CA LEU A 95 -0.92 3.97 6.00
C LEU A 95 -0.59 3.92 4.50
N PRO A 96 0.43 4.66 4.03
CA PRO A 96 0.94 4.50 2.67
C PRO A 96 1.77 3.22 2.57
N ILE A 97 1.67 2.51 1.45
CA ILE A 97 2.50 1.33 1.17
C ILE A 97 3.11 1.48 -0.21
N ALA A 98 4.43 1.34 -0.28
CA ALA A 98 5.16 1.09 -1.51
C ALA A 98 5.69 -0.34 -1.46
N TYR A 99 5.41 -1.14 -2.49
CA TYR A 99 5.81 -2.54 -2.55
C TYR A 99 6.46 -2.83 -3.89
N GLU A 100 7.70 -3.31 -3.87
CA GLU A 100 8.42 -3.68 -5.08
C GLU A 100 7.95 -5.04 -5.59
N VAL A 101 7.61 -5.11 -6.88
CA VAL A 101 7.23 -6.36 -7.54
C VAL A 101 8.26 -6.69 -8.61
N THR A 102 9.06 -7.71 -8.35
CA THR A 102 9.96 -8.28 -9.36
C THR A 102 9.23 -9.36 -10.15
N VAL A 103 9.11 -9.18 -11.46
CA VAL A 103 8.53 -10.19 -12.36
C VAL A 103 9.66 -11.00 -12.98
N ARG A 104 9.52 -12.33 -12.98
CA ARG A 104 10.44 -13.24 -13.67
C ARG A 104 9.75 -13.79 -14.91
N PRO A 105 10.44 -13.86 -16.07
CA PRO A 105 9.91 -14.53 -17.25
C PRO A 105 9.55 -15.98 -16.93
N ALA A 106 8.38 -16.42 -17.37
CA ALA A 106 7.92 -17.80 -17.26
C ALA A 106 7.46 -18.30 -18.64
N PRO A 107 7.88 -19.51 -19.06
CA PRO A 107 7.45 -20.06 -20.34
C PRO A 107 5.97 -20.45 -20.30
N GLY A 108 5.32 -20.32 -21.45
CA GLY A 108 3.99 -20.87 -21.72
C GLY A 108 4.01 -21.69 -23.00
N LYS A 109 3.14 -22.70 -23.08
CA LYS A 109 2.98 -23.56 -24.25
C LYS A 109 1.55 -23.45 -24.74
N VAL A 110 1.38 -23.27 -26.05
CA VAL A 110 0.07 -23.21 -26.71
C VAL A 110 0.01 -24.32 -27.75
N SER A 111 -1.05 -25.12 -27.72
CA SER A 111 -1.30 -26.20 -28.67
C SER A 111 -2.64 -25.98 -29.35
N ILE A 112 -2.68 -26.14 -30.68
CA ILE A 112 -3.90 -26.11 -31.49
C ILE A 112 -4.23 -27.56 -31.85
N LEU A 113 -5.42 -28.02 -31.45
CA LEU A 113 -5.89 -29.37 -31.70
C LEU A 113 -6.57 -29.47 -33.07
N ASN A 114 -6.74 -30.70 -33.57
CA ASN A 114 -7.29 -30.95 -34.91
C ASN A 114 -8.75 -30.48 -35.08
N ASP A 115 -9.50 -30.37 -33.98
CA ASP A 115 -10.87 -29.83 -33.95
C ASP A 115 -10.91 -28.29 -33.87
N GLY A 116 -9.75 -27.64 -33.82
CA GLY A 116 -9.61 -26.19 -33.67
C GLY A 116 -9.58 -25.72 -32.21
N SER A 117 -9.70 -26.61 -31.23
CA SER A 117 -9.60 -26.27 -29.80
C SER A 117 -8.17 -25.82 -29.44
N ILE A 118 -8.05 -24.88 -28.50
CA ILE A 118 -6.75 -24.33 -28.05
C ILE A 118 -6.49 -24.77 -26.61
N VAL A 119 -5.32 -25.35 -26.38
CA VAL A 119 -4.83 -25.71 -25.03
C VAL A 119 -3.67 -24.79 -24.68
N VAL A 120 -3.74 -24.15 -23.51
CA VAL A 120 -2.70 -23.26 -22.98
C VAL A 120 -2.18 -23.81 -21.65
N GLU A 121 -0.86 -23.93 -21.53
CA GLU A 121 -0.17 -24.39 -20.34
C GLU A 121 0.84 -23.32 -19.91
N VAL A 122 0.84 -22.97 -18.62
CA VAL A 122 1.79 -22.01 -18.02
C VAL A 122 2.46 -22.65 -16.80
N GLY A 123 3.67 -22.19 -16.46
CA GLY A 123 4.41 -22.72 -15.30
C GLY A 123 3.89 -22.25 -13.93
N GLY A 124 2.93 -21.34 -13.87
CA GLY A 124 2.36 -20.89 -12.61
C GLY A 124 1.29 -21.85 -12.08
N ILE A 125 1.07 -21.81 -10.77
CA ILE A 125 0.17 -22.72 -10.07
C ILE A 125 -1.05 -21.94 -9.61
N GLU A 126 -2.25 -22.36 -9.99
CA GLU A 126 -3.50 -21.80 -9.49
C GLU A 126 -3.72 -22.19 -8.02
N LEU A 127 -3.78 -21.19 -7.15
CA LEU A 127 -3.96 -21.33 -5.69
C LEU A 127 -5.15 -20.49 -5.17
N GLY A 128 -6.04 -20.04 -6.06
CA GLY A 128 -7.18 -19.17 -5.79
C GLY A 128 -7.00 -17.71 -6.24
N GLN A 129 -5.88 -17.37 -6.88
CA GLN A 129 -5.61 -16.02 -7.38
C GLN A 129 -6.21 -15.73 -8.76
N GLY A 130 -6.66 -16.77 -9.49
CA GLY A 130 -7.17 -16.64 -10.85
C GLY A 130 -6.06 -16.37 -11.87
N LEU A 131 -4.98 -17.17 -11.81
CA LEU A 131 -3.96 -17.24 -12.85
C LEU A 131 -4.48 -18.00 -14.08
#